data_AF-A0A2E6APX4-F1
#
_entry.id   AF-A0A2E6APX4-F1
#
_cell.length_a   1.000
_cell.length_b   1.000
_cell.length_c   1.000
_cell.angle_alpha   90.00
_cell.angle_beta   90.00
_cell.angle_gamma   90.00
#
_symmetry.space_group_name_H-M   'P 1'
#
loop_
_entity.id
_entity.type
_entity.pdbx_description
1 polymer ?
#
loop_
_entity_poly.entity_id
_entity_poly.type
_entity_poly.pdbx_seq_one_letter_code
_entity_poly.pdbx_strand_id
1 'polypeptide(L)'
;MLNIEGIMKKIFCITMTALLVLAACGGSNDDAESAESSDGLSSGEQAIADALTAELVSDPEFPFVDDATCISETSVSVIGEDKLTELGFSATSVDTSAAELPEEIQEAFTNAVLDCTGTSGLAAYIVEASAEDDDGAPIRMADAECIANGLDREQWYEFVASSFEAETPDDVFAAEFFSAILTACPQILVNSFMDDLGLDQEQAECLSESLSDTLLDLFTSGSGELEDNDVPPELFGDLISAFVDCGVDLSQLE
;
A
#
# COMPACT_ATOMS: atom_id res chain seq x y z
N MET A 1 -24.46 7.71 10.89
CA MET A 1 -24.13 6.41 10.25
C MET A 1 -22.76 6.07 10.82
N LEU A 2 -22.65 4.95 11.53
CA LEU A 2 -21.44 4.58 12.28
C LEU A 2 -20.22 4.62 11.34
N ASN A 3 -19.21 5.44 11.64
CA ASN A 3 -18.01 5.56 10.80
C ASN A 3 -17.04 4.36 10.93
N ILE A 4 -17.58 3.20 11.29
CA ILE A 4 -16.86 1.92 11.31
C ILE A 4 -16.56 1.50 9.87
N GLU A 5 -17.44 1.90 8.94
CA GLU A 5 -17.22 1.79 7.51
C GLU A 5 -15.98 2.58 7.06
N GLY A 6 -15.74 3.81 7.56
CA GLY A 6 -14.52 4.57 7.25
C GLY A 6 -13.26 3.96 7.86
N ILE A 7 -13.31 3.47 9.11
CA ILE A 7 -12.18 2.75 9.73
C ILE A 7 -11.78 1.52 8.91
N MET A 8 -12.77 0.72 8.51
CA MET A 8 -12.55 -0.47 7.71
C MET A 8 -12.16 -0.14 6.28
N LYS A 9 -12.79 0.87 5.65
CA LYS A 9 -12.42 1.38 4.33
C LYS A 9 -11.01 1.92 4.29
N LYS A 10 -10.48 2.58 5.32
CA LYS A 10 -9.08 3.05 5.34
C LYS A 10 -8.06 1.91 5.33
N ILE A 11 -8.28 0.90 6.16
CA ILE A 11 -7.39 -0.26 6.22
C ILE A 11 -7.61 -1.15 4.97
N PHE A 12 -8.83 -1.18 4.44
CA PHE A 12 -9.20 -1.82 3.18
C PHE A 12 -8.65 -1.06 1.95
N CYS A 13 -8.54 0.27 1.98
CA CYS A 13 -7.90 1.11 0.97
C CYS A 13 -6.41 0.83 0.96
N ILE A 14 -5.73 0.63 2.10
CA ILE A 14 -4.34 0.15 2.08
C ILE A 14 -4.21 -1.17 1.30
N THR A 15 -5.21 -2.05 1.35
CA THR A 15 -5.25 -3.29 0.55
C THR A 15 -5.85 -3.11 -0.86
N MET A 16 -6.64 -2.06 -1.12
CA MET A 16 -7.32 -1.76 -2.40
C MET A 16 -6.56 -0.78 -3.29
N THR A 17 -5.78 0.15 -2.74
CA THR A 17 -4.85 1.03 -3.47
C THR A 17 -3.68 0.21 -4.03
N ALA A 18 -3.46 -1.02 -3.54
CA ALA A 18 -2.66 -2.03 -4.24
C ALA A 18 -3.31 -2.55 -5.56
N LEU A 19 -4.57 -2.20 -5.84
CA LEU A 19 -5.37 -2.69 -6.98
C LEU A 19 -5.46 -1.71 -8.14
N LEU A 20 -4.89 -0.51 -8.01
CA LEU A 20 -4.85 0.48 -9.07
C LEU A 20 -3.38 0.84 -9.31
N VAL A 21 -3.07 1.35 -10.50
CA VAL A 21 -1.73 1.74 -11.02
C VAL A 21 -1.01 0.55 -11.71
N LEU A 22 -0.96 0.41 -13.05
CA LEU A 22 -0.50 1.37 -14.06
C LEU A 22 -1.33 1.31 -15.37
N ALA A 23 -2.08 2.37 -15.67
CA ALA A 23 -2.53 2.65 -17.03
C ALA A 23 -1.59 3.69 -17.67
N ALA A 24 -0.59 3.19 -18.40
CA ALA A 24 0.21 3.88 -19.42
C ALA A 24 0.04 5.41 -19.57
N CYS A 25 1.13 6.18 -19.39
CA CYS A 25 1.22 7.50 -20.01
C CYS A 25 2.66 7.91 -20.34
N GLY A 26 3.02 7.78 -21.62
CA GLY A 26 4.21 8.43 -22.17
C GLY A 26 4.00 9.93 -22.42
N GLY A 27 5.06 10.73 -22.24
CA GLY A 27 5.15 12.05 -22.89
C GLY A 27 6.01 13.15 -22.24
N SER A 28 7.31 13.15 -22.54
CA SER A 28 8.18 14.30 -22.91
C SER A 28 8.61 15.38 -21.88
N ASN A 29 9.93 15.38 -21.60
CA ASN A 29 10.93 16.48 -21.47
C ASN A 29 10.71 17.66 -20.48
N ASP A 30 11.63 17.91 -19.54
CA ASP A 30 12.96 18.57 -19.71
C ASP A 30 13.72 18.74 -18.36
N ASP A 31 15.01 18.38 -18.39
CA ASP A 31 16.20 18.89 -17.67
C ASP A 31 16.20 19.24 -16.16
N ALA A 32 17.03 18.52 -15.38
CA ALA A 32 18.03 19.14 -14.47
C ALA A 32 19.09 18.13 -13.96
N GLU A 33 20.36 18.44 -14.20
CA GLU A 33 21.54 17.70 -13.72
C GLU A 33 21.78 17.85 -12.20
N SER A 34 22.32 16.82 -11.52
CA SER A 34 23.73 16.77 -11.07
C SER A 34 23.99 15.79 -9.89
N ALA A 35 24.84 14.78 -10.15
CA ALA A 35 26.02 14.34 -9.37
C ALA A 35 25.90 13.78 -7.91
N GLU A 36 26.58 12.72 -7.42
CA GLU A 36 27.59 11.75 -7.91
C GLU A 36 27.76 10.58 -6.89
N SER A 37 27.99 9.36 -7.43
CA SER A 37 29.02 8.35 -7.06
C SER A 37 28.78 7.26 -5.97
N SER A 38 28.68 6.00 -6.43
CA SER A 38 29.21 4.78 -5.79
C SER A 38 29.24 3.63 -6.80
N ASP A 39 30.42 3.05 -7.14
CA ASP A 39 30.63 1.95 -8.12
C ASP A 39 29.63 1.97 -9.29
N GLY A 40 29.66 3.09 -10.02
CA GLY A 40 28.56 3.50 -10.88
C GLY A 40 28.29 2.56 -12.05
N LEU A 41 27.02 2.58 -12.45
CA LEU A 41 26.51 2.01 -13.68
C LEU A 41 27.41 2.35 -14.88
N SER A 42 27.43 1.46 -15.87
CA SER A 42 27.96 1.77 -17.20
C SER A 42 27.27 3.03 -17.76
N SER A 43 27.90 3.72 -18.71
CA SER A 43 27.25 4.86 -19.37
C SER A 43 25.94 4.50 -20.08
N GLY A 44 25.80 3.23 -20.53
CA GLY A 44 24.58 2.74 -21.14
C GLY A 44 23.53 2.36 -20.09
N GLU A 45 23.96 1.72 -19.00
CA GLU A 45 23.12 1.43 -17.84
C GLU A 45 22.57 2.71 -17.20
N GLN A 46 23.41 3.72 -16.98
CA GLN A 46 22.97 5.00 -16.43
C GLN A 46 21.92 5.66 -17.33
N ALA A 47 22.11 5.63 -18.66
CA ALA A 47 21.14 6.22 -19.57
C ALA A 47 19.77 5.52 -19.52
N ILE A 48 19.73 4.21 -19.25
CA ILE A 48 18.48 3.47 -19.03
C ILE A 48 17.89 3.79 -17.65
N ALA A 49 18.72 3.86 -16.60
CA ALA A 49 18.27 4.21 -15.25
C ALA A 49 17.70 5.64 -15.19
N ASP A 50 18.31 6.60 -15.88
CA ASP A 50 17.85 7.97 -15.99
C ASP A 50 16.49 8.04 -16.71
N ALA A 51 16.33 7.26 -17.80
CA ALA A 51 15.07 7.18 -18.53
C ALA A 51 13.96 6.56 -17.66
N LEU A 52 14.26 5.46 -16.95
CA LEU A 52 13.31 4.83 -16.03
C LEU A 52 12.93 5.77 -14.87
N THR A 53 13.90 6.49 -14.30
CA THR A 53 13.65 7.49 -13.26
C THR A 53 12.71 8.57 -13.78
N ALA A 54 12.93 9.08 -14.99
CA ALA A 54 12.07 10.09 -15.58
C ALA A 54 10.63 9.60 -15.76
N GLU A 55 10.45 8.35 -16.20
CA GLU A 55 9.12 7.75 -16.32
C GLU A 55 8.44 7.63 -14.95
N LEU A 56 9.12 7.07 -13.94
CA LEU A 56 8.60 6.93 -12.57
C LEU A 56 8.23 8.28 -11.93
N VAL A 57 9.07 9.31 -12.10
CA VAL A 57 8.80 10.65 -11.55
C VAL A 57 7.64 11.34 -12.29
N SER A 58 7.47 11.05 -13.57
CA SER A 58 6.39 11.62 -14.39
C SER A 58 5.04 10.94 -14.17
N ASP A 59 5.07 9.75 -13.59
CA ASP A 59 3.89 8.98 -13.26
C ASP A 59 3.21 9.56 -12.01
N PRO A 60 2.02 10.17 -12.14
CA PRO A 60 1.31 10.74 -10.99
C PRO A 60 0.83 9.67 -10.01
N GLU A 61 0.82 8.41 -10.43
CA GLU A 61 0.37 7.29 -9.62
C GLU A 61 1.53 6.58 -8.90
N PHE A 62 2.79 6.93 -9.20
CA PHE A 62 3.95 6.32 -8.55
C PHE A 62 4.25 6.97 -7.19
N PRO A 63 4.16 6.23 -6.07
CA PRO A 63 4.21 6.83 -4.73
C PRO A 63 5.63 7.08 -4.20
N PHE A 64 6.66 6.54 -4.86
CA PHE A 64 8.05 6.58 -4.36
C PHE A 64 8.94 7.55 -5.14
N VAL A 65 8.40 8.71 -5.52
CA VAL A 65 9.08 9.70 -6.38
C VAL A 65 10.47 10.08 -5.86
N ASP A 66 10.61 10.28 -4.54
CA ASP A 66 11.88 10.64 -3.91
C ASP A 66 12.94 9.52 -3.99
N ASP A 67 12.50 8.26 -4.13
CA ASP A 67 13.35 7.07 -4.23
C ASP A 67 13.52 6.55 -5.67
N ALA A 68 12.85 7.18 -6.65
CA ALA A 68 12.80 6.73 -8.04
C ALA A 68 14.19 6.53 -8.67
N THR A 69 15.16 7.39 -8.34
CA THR A 69 16.55 7.26 -8.80
C THR A 69 17.21 6.01 -8.21
N CYS A 70 17.10 5.80 -6.90
CA CYS A 70 17.66 4.61 -6.25
C CYS A 70 17.05 3.33 -6.83
N ILE A 71 15.72 3.31 -7.00
CA ILE A 71 14.98 2.16 -7.52
C ILE A 71 15.46 1.84 -8.93
N SER A 72 15.50 2.84 -9.81
CA SER A 72 15.93 2.67 -11.20
C SER A 72 17.37 2.21 -11.31
N GLU A 73 18.30 2.83 -10.57
CA GLU A 73 19.71 2.44 -10.60
C GLU A 73 19.93 1.02 -10.07
N THR A 74 19.23 0.66 -9.00
CA THR A 74 19.31 -0.68 -8.39
C THR A 74 18.75 -1.74 -9.34
N SER A 75 17.58 -1.51 -9.94
CA SER A 75 16.98 -2.43 -10.91
C SER A 75 17.90 -2.62 -12.12
N VAL A 76 18.42 -1.53 -12.70
CA VAL A 76 19.32 -1.62 -13.85
C VAL A 76 20.62 -2.32 -13.51
N SER A 77 21.21 -2.05 -12.34
CA SER A 77 22.43 -2.73 -11.89
C SER A 77 22.27 -4.24 -11.75
N VAL A 78 21.07 -4.72 -11.40
CA VAL A 78 20.80 -6.15 -11.20
C VAL A 78 20.49 -6.84 -12.53
N ILE A 79 19.68 -6.21 -13.39
CA ILE A 79 19.23 -6.80 -14.66
C ILE A 79 20.34 -6.73 -15.72
N GLY A 80 21.04 -5.61 -15.79
CA GLY A 80 22.09 -5.32 -16.77
C GLY A 80 21.58 -4.79 -18.12
N GLU A 81 22.42 -3.96 -18.76
CA GLU A 81 22.13 -3.26 -20.02
C GLU A 81 21.73 -4.19 -21.17
N ASP A 82 22.44 -5.30 -21.35
CA ASP A 82 22.22 -6.23 -22.48
C ASP A 82 20.80 -6.80 -22.44
N LYS A 83 20.31 -7.14 -21.24
CA LYS A 83 19.00 -7.74 -21.05
C LYS A 83 17.88 -6.71 -21.19
N LEU A 84 18.06 -5.52 -20.62
CA LEU A 84 17.13 -4.41 -20.76
C LEU A 84 16.97 -4.01 -22.22
N THR A 85 18.07 -3.94 -22.97
CA THR A 85 18.05 -3.63 -24.40
C THR A 85 17.34 -4.71 -25.22
N GLU A 86 17.52 -6.00 -24.89
CA GLU A 86 16.77 -7.11 -25.51
C GLU A 86 15.26 -6.96 -25.32
N LEU A 87 14.84 -6.46 -24.16
CA LEU A 87 13.44 -6.26 -23.77
C LEU A 87 12.86 -4.92 -24.27
N GLY A 88 13.61 -4.17 -25.07
CA GLY A 88 13.15 -2.92 -25.68
C GLY A 88 13.27 -1.67 -24.81
N PHE A 89 13.93 -1.77 -23.65
CA PHE A 89 14.30 -0.59 -22.88
C PHE A 89 15.40 0.17 -23.61
N SER A 90 15.25 1.48 -23.67
CA SER A 90 16.27 2.37 -24.21
C SER A 90 16.32 3.66 -23.40
N ALA A 91 17.36 4.47 -23.63
CA ALA A 91 17.50 5.81 -23.05
C ALA A 91 16.35 6.78 -23.41
N THR A 92 15.41 6.37 -24.26
CA THR A 92 14.32 7.24 -24.75
C THR A 92 12.94 6.59 -24.70
N SER A 93 12.82 5.33 -24.29
CA SER A 93 11.52 4.64 -24.27
C SER A 93 11.54 3.35 -23.45
N VAL A 94 10.45 3.16 -22.70
CA VAL A 94 9.99 1.86 -22.19
C VAL A 94 8.69 1.54 -22.94
N ASP A 95 8.72 0.59 -23.88
CA ASP A 95 7.58 0.31 -24.78
C ASP A 95 6.79 -0.94 -24.35
N THR A 96 7.07 -1.48 -23.16
CA THR A 96 6.48 -2.72 -22.64
C THR A 96 5.70 -2.43 -21.36
N SER A 97 4.46 -2.92 -21.29
CA SER A 97 3.64 -2.82 -20.08
C SER A 97 4.30 -3.54 -18.90
N ALA A 98 4.20 -2.98 -17.69
CA ALA A 98 4.74 -3.58 -16.48
C ALA A 98 4.24 -5.03 -16.26
N ALA A 99 2.95 -5.29 -16.54
CA ALA A 99 2.34 -6.62 -16.46
C ALA A 99 2.84 -7.61 -17.52
N GLU A 100 3.45 -7.14 -18.60
CA GLU A 100 4.04 -7.97 -19.67
C GLU A 100 5.55 -8.17 -19.49
N LEU A 101 6.15 -7.55 -18.46
CA LEU A 101 7.57 -7.73 -18.16
C LEU A 101 7.84 -9.18 -17.69
N PRO A 102 9.00 -9.74 -18.04
CA PRO A 102 9.42 -11.02 -17.48
C PRO A 102 9.48 -10.98 -15.95
N GLU A 103 9.14 -12.10 -15.30
CA GLU A 103 9.15 -12.26 -13.84
C GLU A 103 10.48 -11.82 -13.20
N GLU A 104 11.61 -12.11 -13.84
CA GLU A 104 12.95 -11.69 -13.40
C GLU A 104 13.10 -10.16 -13.28
N ILE A 105 12.43 -9.40 -14.17
CA ILE A 105 12.46 -7.93 -14.16
C ILE A 105 11.54 -7.39 -13.06
N GLN A 106 10.36 -7.99 -12.91
CA GLN A 106 9.41 -7.64 -11.85
C GLN A 106 10.04 -7.90 -10.48
N GLU A 107 10.68 -9.05 -10.28
CA GLU A 107 11.41 -9.40 -9.05
C GLU A 107 12.53 -8.39 -8.75
N ALA A 108 13.31 -8.01 -9.77
CA ALA A 108 14.39 -7.03 -9.60
C ALA A 108 13.85 -5.64 -9.23
N PHE A 109 12.73 -5.23 -9.81
CA PHE A 109 12.08 -3.96 -9.49
C PHE A 109 11.46 -3.96 -8.09
N THR A 110 10.69 -4.99 -7.75
CA THR A 110 10.08 -5.17 -6.42
C THR A 110 11.15 -5.12 -5.32
N ASN A 111 12.26 -5.84 -5.50
CA ASN A 111 13.35 -5.80 -4.53
C ASN A 111 14.02 -4.42 -4.45
N ALA A 112 14.18 -3.73 -5.59
CA ALA A 112 14.72 -2.36 -5.61
C ALA A 112 13.81 -1.37 -4.86
N VAL A 113 12.49 -1.47 -5.03
CA VAL A 113 11.51 -0.69 -4.24
C VAL A 113 11.74 -0.92 -2.76
N LEU A 114 11.75 -2.17 -2.30
CA LEU A 114 11.91 -2.50 -0.87
C LEU A 114 13.27 -2.05 -0.30
N ASP A 115 14.34 -2.17 -1.09
CA ASP A 115 15.69 -1.81 -0.65
C ASP A 115 15.92 -0.30 -0.58
N CYS A 116 15.32 0.45 -1.51
CA CYS A 116 15.48 1.90 -1.60
C CYS A 116 14.55 2.67 -0.66
N THR A 117 13.27 2.30 -0.63
CA THR A 117 12.25 3.00 0.18
C THR A 117 12.42 2.72 1.67
N GLY A 118 12.76 1.47 2.02
CA GLY A 118 12.84 0.99 3.38
C GLY A 118 11.54 1.18 4.17
N THR A 119 11.61 0.97 5.48
CA THR A 119 10.41 1.04 6.33
C THR A 119 9.82 2.45 6.44
N SER A 120 10.64 3.50 6.32
CA SER A 120 10.15 4.88 6.33
C SER A 120 9.38 5.25 5.07
N GLY A 121 9.84 4.82 3.89
CA GLY A 121 9.13 5.07 2.62
C GLY A 121 7.82 4.29 2.57
N LEU A 122 7.83 3.03 3.02
CA LEU A 122 6.61 2.22 3.15
C LEU A 122 5.60 2.86 4.13
N ALA A 123 6.05 3.39 5.27
CA ALA A 123 5.17 4.09 6.21
C ALA A 123 4.58 5.38 5.59
N ALA A 124 5.37 6.15 4.84
CA ALA A 124 4.88 7.34 4.15
C ALA A 124 3.80 6.99 3.12
N TYR A 125 4.04 5.93 2.32
CA TYR A 125 3.07 5.42 1.36
C TYR A 125 1.76 5.00 2.02
N ILE A 126 1.79 4.26 3.14
CA ILE A 126 0.58 3.86 3.86
C ILE A 126 -0.25 5.09 4.29
N VAL A 127 0.40 6.14 4.78
CA VAL A 127 -0.30 7.38 5.19
C VAL A 127 -0.95 8.05 3.99
N GLU A 128 -0.22 8.16 2.88
CA GLU A 128 -0.72 8.77 1.64
C GLU A 128 -1.89 7.98 1.05
N ALA A 129 -1.74 6.67 0.85
CA ALA A 129 -2.79 5.79 0.35
C ALA A 129 -4.05 5.83 1.24
N SER A 130 -3.89 5.96 2.56
CA SER A 130 -5.04 6.10 3.48
C SER A 130 -5.78 7.45 3.37
N ALA A 131 -5.20 8.44 2.69
CA ALA A 131 -5.75 9.79 2.57
C ALA A 131 -6.48 10.04 1.24
N GLU A 132 -6.24 9.23 0.21
CA GLU A 132 -6.73 9.48 -1.15
C GLU A 132 -8.22 9.16 -1.35
N ASP A 133 -8.82 8.31 -0.51
CA ASP A 133 -10.14 7.71 -0.74
C ASP A 133 -11.26 8.07 0.26
N ASP A 134 -11.07 9.01 1.21
CA ASP A 134 -12.10 9.24 2.26
C ASP A 134 -12.24 10.69 2.80
N ASP A 135 -13.42 10.99 3.39
CA ASP A 135 -13.74 12.18 4.19
C ASP A 135 -13.15 12.12 5.62
N GLY A 136 -12.36 11.08 5.93
CA GLY A 136 -11.76 10.79 7.23
C GLY A 136 -10.32 11.29 7.41
N ALA A 137 -9.82 11.28 8.64
CA ALA A 137 -8.41 11.57 8.90
C ALA A 137 -7.52 10.42 8.39
N PRO A 138 -6.36 10.72 7.76
CA PRO A 138 -5.38 9.71 7.36
C PRO A 138 -4.90 8.88 8.55
N ILE A 139 -4.42 7.66 8.28
CA ILE A 139 -3.76 6.84 9.31
C ILE A 139 -2.59 7.63 9.89
N ARG A 140 -2.44 7.53 11.22
CA ARG A 140 -1.38 8.23 11.94
C ARG A 140 -0.03 7.67 11.52
N MET A 141 0.97 8.54 11.37
CA MET A 141 2.32 8.10 11.01
C MET A 141 2.88 7.02 11.95
N ALA A 142 2.60 7.09 13.25
CA ALA A 142 3.05 6.07 14.21
C ALA A 142 2.44 4.68 13.95
N ASP A 143 1.21 4.64 13.45
CA ASP A 143 0.50 3.41 13.08
C ASP A 143 1.05 2.85 11.75
N ALA A 144 1.30 3.73 10.77
CA ALA A 144 1.95 3.36 9.52
C ALA A 144 3.39 2.84 9.74
N GLU A 145 4.17 3.49 10.61
CA GLU A 145 5.50 3.01 11.01
C GLU A 145 5.41 1.65 11.70
N CYS A 146 4.36 1.40 12.50
CA CYS A 146 4.14 0.08 13.08
C CYS A 146 3.95 -0.96 11.96
N ILE A 147 3.07 -0.72 11.00
CA ILE A 147 2.82 -1.67 9.90
C ILE A 147 4.12 -1.94 9.12
N ALA A 148 4.81 -0.88 8.71
CA ALA A 148 6.05 -0.97 7.96
C ALA A 148 7.13 -1.79 8.66
N ASN A 149 7.24 -1.70 9.98
CA ASN A 149 8.22 -2.48 10.76
C ASN A 149 7.70 -3.84 11.25
N GLY A 150 6.37 -4.02 11.30
CA GLY A 150 5.71 -5.17 11.87
C GLY A 150 5.53 -6.32 10.89
N LEU A 151 5.39 -6.00 9.60
CA LEU A 151 5.36 -6.97 8.51
C LEU A 151 6.79 -7.34 8.09
N ASP A 152 6.98 -8.61 7.70
CA ASP A 152 8.26 -9.07 7.20
C ASP A 152 8.48 -8.70 5.73
N ARG A 153 9.70 -8.93 5.24
CA ARG A 153 10.07 -8.62 3.86
C ARG A 153 9.27 -9.44 2.84
N GLU A 154 8.93 -10.68 3.16
CA GLU A 154 8.20 -11.56 2.23
C GLU A 154 6.77 -11.01 2.04
N GLN A 155 6.11 -10.61 3.12
CA GLN A 155 4.80 -9.97 3.08
C GLN A 155 4.83 -8.64 2.29
N TRP A 156 5.86 -7.82 2.51
CA TRP A 156 6.05 -6.59 1.73
C TRP A 156 6.38 -6.86 0.26
N TYR A 157 7.12 -7.92 -0.03
CA TYR A 157 7.45 -8.33 -1.38
C TYR A 157 6.20 -8.76 -2.13
N GLU A 158 5.36 -9.60 -1.54
CA GLU A 158 4.09 -10.03 -2.15
C GLU A 158 3.18 -8.83 -2.39
N PHE A 159 3.09 -7.90 -1.42
CA PHE A 159 2.33 -6.67 -1.56
C PHE A 159 2.80 -5.82 -2.75
N VAL A 160 4.09 -5.51 -2.84
CA VAL A 160 4.62 -4.68 -3.93
C VAL A 160 4.56 -5.44 -5.26
N ALA A 161 4.84 -6.74 -5.28
CA ALA A 161 4.77 -7.55 -6.49
C ALA A 161 3.35 -7.62 -7.06
N SER A 162 2.33 -7.56 -6.20
CA SER A 162 0.93 -7.59 -6.64
C SER A 162 0.56 -6.39 -7.55
N SER A 163 1.29 -5.27 -7.48
CA SER A 163 1.10 -4.12 -8.39
C SER A 163 1.42 -4.42 -9.86
N PHE A 164 2.16 -5.50 -10.14
CA PHE A 164 2.43 -5.96 -11.51
C PHE A 164 1.31 -6.82 -12.09
N GLU A 165 0.36 -7.28 -11.27
CA GLU A 165 -0.74 -8.12 -11.71
C GLU A 165 -1.83 -7.26 -12.37
N ALA A 166 -2.26 -7.65 -13.58
CA ALA A 166 -3.33 -6.94 -14.30
C ALA A 166 -4.72 -7.21 -13.70
N GLU A 167 -4.83 -8.20 -12.81
CA GLU A 167 -6.03 -8.52 -12.06
C GLU A 167 -5.82 -8.07 -10.62
N THR A 168 -6.91 -7.61 -10.01
CA THR A 168 -6.95 -7.29 -8.58
C THR A 168 -6.41 -8.48 -7.77
N PRO A 169 -5.42 -8.30 -6.85
CA PRO A 169 -5.06 -9.29 -5.85
C PRO A 169 -6.29 -10.00 -5.30
N ASP A 170 -6.19 -11.32 -5.20
CA ASP A 170 -7.33 -12.10 -4.76
C ASP A 170 -7.72 -11.76 -3.30
N ASP A 171 -9.00 -11.94 -2.98
CA ASP A 171 -9.55 -11.63 -1.65
C ASP A 171 -8.82 -12.39 -0.52
N VAL A 172 -8.14 -13.51 -0.83
CA VAL A 172 -7.38 -14.29 0.14
C VAL A 172 -6.09 -13.56 0.52
N PHE A 173 -5.34 -13.06 -0.47
CA PHE A 173 -4.13 -12.27 -0.22
C PHE A 173 -4.45 -11.01 0.59
N ALA A 174 -5.47 -10.25 0.19
CA ALA A 174 -5.86 -9.05 0.91
C ALA A 174 -6.22 -9.34 2.37
N ALA A 175 -6.92 -10.45 2.62
CA ALA A 175 -7.32 -10.85 3.97
C ALA A 175 -6.13 -11.31 4.82
N GLU A 176 -5.17 -12.04 4.23
CA GLU A 176 -3.95 -12.46 4.91
C GLU A 176 -3.07 -11.25 5.27
N PHE A 177 -2.94 -10.28 4.36
CA PHE A 177 -2.22 -9.03 4.61
C PHE A 177 -2.89 -8.18 5.70
N PHE A 178 -4.22 -8.04 5.65
CA PHE A 178 -5.00 -7.36 6.68
C PHE A 178 -4.87 -8.04 8.05
N SER A 179 -4.93 -9.38 8.09
CA SER A 179 -4.72 -10.16 9.30
C SER A 179 -3.32 -9.98 9.90
N ALA A 180 -2.31 -9.92 9.04
CA ALA A 180 -0.94 -9.64 9.46
C ALA A 180 -0.80 -8.24 10.06
N ILE A 181 -1.45 -7.22 9.48
CA ILE A 181 -1.48 -5.85 10.03
C ILE A 181 -2.09 -5.83 11.43
N LEU A 182 -3.27 -6.42 11.62
CA LEU A 182 -3.94 -6.42 12.92
C LEU A 182 -3.14 -7.19 13.99
N THR A 183 -2.48 -8.27 13.58
CA THR A 183 -1.62 -9.06 14.47
C THR A 183 -0.36 -8.30 14.88
N ALA A 184 0.29 -7.63 13.93
CA ALA A 184 1.52 -6.88 14.19
C ALA A 184 1.25 -5.57 14.93
N CYS A 185 0.14 -4.90 14.61
CA CYS A 185 -0.18 -3.54 15.03
C CYS A 185 -1.62 -3.41 15.54
N PRO A 186 -1.98 -4.08 16.65
CA PRO A 186 -3.35 -4.07 17.18
C PRO A 186 -3.82 -2.68 17.61
N GLN A 187 -2.88 -1.77 17.93
CA GLN A 187 -3.18 -0.40 18.34
C GLN A 187 -3.82 0.43 17.22
N ILE A 188 -3.74 -0.01 15.96
CA ILE A 188 -4.37 0.67 14.83
C ILE A 188 -5.89 0.69 15.02
N LEU A 189 -6.50 -0.42 15.42
CA LEU A 189 -7.94 -0.46 15.68
C LEU A 189 -8.34 0.45 16.84
N VAL A 190 -7.54 0.46 17.91
CA VAL A 190 -7.76 1.34 19.07
C VAL A 190 -7.71 2.80 18.64
N ASN A 191 -6.65 3.20 17.93
CA ASN A 191 -6.47 4.57 17.47
C ASN A 191 -7.58 5.00 16.50
N SER A 192 -7.95 4.12 15.57
CA SER A 192 -9.05 4.36 14.64
C SER A 192 -10.39 4.52 15.37
N PHE A 193 -10.69 3.68 16.37
CA PHE A 193 -11.91 3.84 17.17
C PHE A 193 -11.92 5.15 17.97
N MET A 194 -10.78 5.58 18.50
CA MET A 194 -10.68 6.87 19.20
C MET A 194 -10.86 8.04 18.24
N ASP A 195 -10.23 8.01 17.06
CA ASP A 195 -10.26 9.10 16.10
C ASP A 195 -11.60 9.24 15.40
N ASP A 196 -12.17 8.12 14.95
CA ASP A 196 -13.34 8.13 14.09
C ASP A 196 -14.66 8.06 14.88
N LEU A 197 -14.65 7.47 16.09
CA LEU A 197 -15.85 7.36 16.95
C LEU A 197 -15.77 8.24 18.21
N GLY A 198 -14.65 8.93 18.45
CA GLY A 198 -14.49 9.82 19.59
C GLY A 198 -14.48 9.10 20.94
N LEU A 199 -14.16 7.81 20.95
CA LEU A 199 -14.15 6.98 22.16
C LEU A 199 -12.95 7.29 23.04
N ASP A 200 -13.09 7.03 24.33
CA ASP A 200 -11.93 7.04 25.22
C ASP A 200 -11.08 5.76 25.05
N GLN A 201 -9.87 5.80 25.61
CA GLN A 201 -8.90 4.69 25.50
C GLN A 201 -9.47 3.36 26.01
N GLU A 202 -10.20 3.36 27.12
CA GLU A 202 -10.69 2.14 27.76
C GLU A 202 -11.79 1.50 26.91
N GLN A 203 -12.69 2.32 26.35
CA GLN A 203 -13.72 1.88 25.42
C GLN A 203 -13.12 1.35 24.11
N ALA A 204 -12.13 2.05 23.54
CA ALA A 204 -11.49 1.69 22.29
C ALA A 204 -10.66 0.39 22.40
N GLU A 205 -9.94 0.20 23.51
CA GLU A 205 -9.22 -1.06 23.80
C GLU A 205 -10.19 -2.23 23.92
N CYS A 206 -11.28 -2.07 24.69
CA CYS A 206 -12.29 -3.12 24.83
C CYS A 206 -12.92 -3.51 23.49
N LEU A 207 -13.25 -2.52 22.65
CA LEU A 207 -13.84 -2.76 21.34
C LEU A 207 -12.86 -3.44 20.40
N SER A 208 -11.60 -3.02 20.39
CA SER A 208 -10.54 -3.65 19.60
C SER A 208 -10.43 -5.12 19.94
N GLU A 209 -10.39 -5.48 21.22
CA GLU A 209 -10.33 -6.89 21.65
C GLU A 209 -11.59 -7.66 21.26
N SER A 210 -12.77 -7.05 21.40
CA SER A 210 -14.05 -7.71 21.16
C SER A 210 -14.36 -7.92 19.67
N LEU A 211 -13.83 -7.05 18.80
CA LEU A 211 -14.19 -7.01 17.39
C LEU A 211 -13.09 -7.51 16.45
N SER A 212 -11.86 -7.76 16.92
CA SER A 212 -10.75 -8.17 16.04
C SER A 212 -11.13 -9.34 15.12
N ASP A 213 -11.68 -10.43 15.67
CA ASP A 213 -12.10 -11.60 14.89
C ASP A 213 -13.29 -11.28 13.97
N THR A 214 -14.26 -10.50 14.46
CA THR A 214 -15.44 -10.07 13.67
C THR A 214 -15.04 -9.20 12.47
N LEU A 215 -14.04 -8.33 12.63
CA LEU A 215 -13.52 -7.47 11.56
C LEU A 215 -12.73 -8.29 10.52
N LEU A 216 -11.97 -9.30 10.95
CA LEU A 216 -11.31 -10.26 10.07
C LEU A 216 -12.33 -11.09 9.26
N ASP A 217 -13.39 -11.57 9.92
CA ASP A 217 -14.46 -12.31 9.28
C ASP A 217 -15.22 -11.42 8.29
N LEU A 218 -15.44 -10.14 8.61
CA LEU A 218 -16.08 -9.20 7.70
C LEU A 218 -15.21 -8.90 6.48
N PHE A 219 -13.90 -8.77 6.66
CA PHE A 219 -12.96 -8.57 5.56
C PHE A 219 -12.90 -9.78 4.62
N THR A 220 -12.88 -11.00 5.18
CA THR A 220 -12.82 -12.24 4.39
C THR A 220 -14.16 -12.62 3.73
N SER A 221 -15.28 -12.12 4.25
CA SER A 221 -16.63 -12.43 3.74
C SER A 221 -17.24 -11.33 2.88
N GLY A 222 -16.73 -10.11 2.97
CA GLY A 222 -17.14 -8.96 2.17
C GLY A 222 -16.48 -8.99 0.80
N SER A 223 -17.23 -9.39 -0.21
CA SER A 223 -16.83 -9.30 -1.61
C SER A 223 -16.65 -7.83 -2.02
N GLY A 224 -15.43 -7.29 -1.91
CA GLY A 224 -14.90 -6.14 -2.66
C GLY A 224 -15.62 -4.78 -2.62
N GLU A 225 -16.84 -4.71 -2.11
CA GLU A 225 -17.73 -3.56 -2.16
C GLU A 225 -18.49 -3.50 -0.83
N LEU A 226 -17.92 -2.81 0.15
CA LEU A 226 -18.71 -2.24 1.25
C LEU A 226 -19.53 -1.06 0.71
N GLU A 227 -20.39 -1.32 -0.27
CA GLU A 227 -21.40 -0.38 -0.75
C GLU A 227 -22.61 -0.44 0.19
N ASP A 228 -22.65 0.48 1.15
CA ASP A 228 -23.80 1.01 1.93
C ASP A 228 -24.85 0.05 2.58
N ASN A 229 -24.91 -1.26 2.30
CA ASN A 229 -25.97 -2.15 2.79
C ASN A 229 -25.62 -3.65 2.90
N ASP A 230 -24.40 -4.08 2.56
CA ASP A 230 -24.05 -5.52 2.49
C ASP A 230 -23.33 -6.07 3.73
N VAL A 231 -23.35 -5.35 4.87
CA VAL A 231 -22.91 -5.95 6.14
C VAL A 231 -23.99 -6.92 6.65
N PRO A 232 -23.67 -8.22 6.82
CA PRO A 232 -24.61 -9.21 7.33
C PRO A 232 -25.30 -8.73 8.62
N PRO A 233 -26.63 -8.86 8.75
CA PRO A 233 -27.37 -8.43 9.94
C PRO A 233 -26.88 -9.07 11.24
N GLU A 234 -26.29 -10.27 11.15
CA GLU A 234 -25.69 -11.00 12.27
C GLU A 234 -24.44 -10.29 12.78
N LEU A 235 -23.59 -9.79 11.87
CA LEU A 235 -22.39 -9.02 12.22
C LEU A 235 -22.72 -7.66 12.82
N PHE A 236 -23.79 -7.00 12.37
CA PHE A 236 -24.32 -5.81 13.05
C PHE A 236 -24.77 -6.08 14.48
N GLY A 237 -25.35 -7.26 14.74
CA GLY A 237 -25.76 -7.67 16.08
C GLY A 237 -24.57 -7.86 17.02
N ASP A 238 -23.50 -8.48 16.53
CA ASP A 238 -22.26 -8.67 17.27
C ASP A 238 -21.55 -7.35 17.52
N LEU A 239 -21.53 -6.46 16.52
CA LEU A 239 -20.98 -5.11 16.61
C LEU A 239 -21.68 -4.29 17.71
N ILE A 240 -23.02 -4.23 17.69
CA ILE A 240 -23.81 -3.49 18.69
C ILE A 240 -23.63 -4.11 20.08
N SER A 241 -23.55 -5.44 20.17
CA SER A 241 -23.31 -6.13 21.44
C SER A 241 -21.95 -5.75 22.03
N ALA A 242 -20.90 -5.73 21.21
CA ALA A 242 -19.57 -5.28 21.62
C ALA A 242 -19.57 -3.82 22.09
N PHE A 243 -20.26 -2.91 21.39
CA PHE A 243 -20.40 -1.52 21.84
C PHE A 243 -21.03 -1.40 23.22
N VAL A 244 -22.14 -2.11 23.45
CA VAL A 244 -22.84 -2.08 24.73
C VAL A 244 -22.00 -2.70 25.85
N ASP A 245 -21.35 -3.83 25.59
CA ASP A 245 -20.53 -4.54 26.58
C ASP A 245 -19.27 -3.75 26.94
N CYS A 246 -18.71 -2.99 25.99
CA CYS A 246 -17.60 -2.06 26.21
C CYS A 246 -18.03 -0.70 26.78
N GLY A 247 -19.32 -0.53 27.12
CA GLY A 247 -19.81 0.67 27.77
C GLY A 247 -19.82 1.91 26.87
N VAL A 248 -19.87 1.71 25.56
CA VAL A 248 -20.04 2.81 24.59
C VAL A 248 -21.49 3.26 24.61
N ASP A 249 -21.68 4.56 24.79
CA ASP A 249 -22.99 5.17 24.66
C ASP A 249 -23.32 5.29 23.18
N LEU A 250 -24.28 4.50 22.70
CA LEU A 250 -24.68 4.49 21.29
C LEU A 250 -25.14 5.87 20.79
N SER A 251 -25.52 6.80 21.68
CA SER A 251 -25.83 8.18 21.30
C SER A 251 -24.60 9.02 20.95
N GLN A 252 -23.39 8.56 21.30
CA GLN A 252 -22.12 9.14 20.84
C GLN A 252 -21.81 8.77 19.38
N LEU A 253 -22.51 7.76 18.84
CA LEU A 253 -22.30 7.22 17.50
C LEU A 253 -23.32 7.77 16.47
N GLU A 254 -24.21 8.68 16.88
CA GLU A 254 -25.24 9.33 16.04
C GLU A 254 -24.72 10.51 15.22
#